data_AF-A0A366XJ32-F1
#
_entry.id   AF-A0A366XJ32-F1
#
_cell.length_a   1.000
_cell.length_b   1.000
_cell.length_c   1.000
_cell.angle_alpha   90.00
_cell.angle_beta   90.00
_cell.angle_gamma   90.00
#
_symmetry.space_group_name_H-M   'P 1'
#
loop_
_entity.id
_entity.type
_entity.pdbx_description
1 polymer ?
#
loop_
_entity_poly.entity_id
_entity_poly.type
_entity_poly.pdbx_seq_one_letter_code
_entity_poly.pdbx_strand_id
1 'polypeptide(L)'
;MSLSAHCFQSANEERQHVNLPLEFLNDLAQSQSVQEILNCTSYWVRKIFNADRASIALAKNETTLEVFSLTGNTVIPLGRVIPIQSTLVGRVYLSRALAICENNHSAEYIDCQWLAEGGLLSCMDAPLLSHDACYGTLNVAHSEQCRYQESDAQILTSIAQWVAAQIRVQKQIEDAKTLAGIDWLTGALNRRAFMEITDELSFKPSLKSHCHALLMIDIDNFKKINDQYGHLAGDEVLIMVSRAIRSAKREDDIFARIGGEEFVLLLKDVPHEVILKRAELHRTEIEKLFINLDDNKISCTISVGVATPIESDVSFRCILARADCALYRAKGDGKNRVIVAD
;
A
#
# COMPACT_ATOMS: atom_id res chain seq x y z
N MET A 1 -60.62 -3.21 26.70
CA MET A 1 -59.95 -2.53 27.83
C MET A 1 -58.98 -3.49 28.47
N SER A 2 -57.77 -2.99 28.74
CA SER A 2 -56.62 -3.56 29.47
C SER A 2 -56.10 -4.94 29.06
N LEU A 3 -55.09 -4.95 28.19
CA LEU A 3 -54.04 -5.98 28.21
C LEU A 3 -52.90 -5.45 29.09
N SER A 4 -52.73 -6.09 30.24
CA SER A 4 -51.64 -5.90 31.18
C SER A 4 -50.30 -6.28 30.54
N ALA A 5 -49.42 -5.30 30.36
CA ALA A 5 -48.04 -5.56 30.01
C ALA A 5 -47.32 -6.17 31.22
N HIS A 6 -47.01 -7.46 31.16
CA HIS A 6 -46.17 -8.13 32.13
C HIS A 6 -44.75 -7.60 32.02
N CYS A 7 -44.27 -7.12 33.17
CA CYS A 7 -42.93 -6.67 33.45
C CYS A 7 -41.92 -7.79 33.17
N PHE A 8 -41.02 -7.58 32.20
CA PHE A 8 -39.75 -8.30 32.14
C PHE A 8 -38.82 -7.62 33.16
N GLN A 9 -38.80 -8.16 34.38
CA GLN A 9 -37.63 -8.03 35.25
C GLN A 9 -36.56 -8.96 34.70
N SER A 10 -35.47 -8.38 34.19
CA SER A 10 -34.21 -9.11 33.98
C SER A 10 -33.08 -8.26 34.56
N ALA A 11 -32.55 -8.77 35.68
CA ALA A 11 -31.24 -8.57 36.28
C ALA A 11 -30.48 -7.25 36.01
N ASN A 12 -30.23 -6.52 37.11
CA ASN A 12 -29.13 -5.57 37.24
C ASN A 12 -27.79 -6.29 37.01
N GLU A 13 -27.35 -6.39 35.77
CA GLU A 13 -25.92 -6.35 35.44
C GLU A 13 -25.62 -4.88 35.13
N GLU A 14 -24.81 -4.23 35.95
CA GLU A 14 -24.31 -2.89 35.65
C GLU A 14 -23.57 -2.94 34.31
N ARG A 15 -24.24 -2.56 33.22
CA ARG A 15 -23.57 -2.37 31.93
C ARG A 15 -22.57 -1.25 32.13
N GLN A 16 -21.29 -1.58 32.20
CA GLN A 16 -20.23 -0.59 32.17
C GLN A 16 -20.30 0.17 30.83
N HIS A 17 -20.69 1.44 30.90
CA HIS A 17 -20.76 2.32 29.75
C HIS A 17 -19.37 2.93 29.50
N VAL A 18 -18.78 2.66 28.34
CA VAL A 18 -17.58 3.35 27.87
C VAL A 18 -18.01 4.68 27.26
N ASN A 19 -17.71 5.79 27.93
CA ASN A 19 -17.99 7.14 27.44
C ASN A 19 -16.77 7.69 26.71
N LEU A 20 -16.88 7.80 25.38
CA LEU A 20 -15.84 8.41 24.54
C LEU A 20 -16.31 9.80 24.05
N PRO A 21 -15.39 10.77 23.91
CA PRO A 21 -15.73 12.05 23.30
C PRO A 21 -16.29 11.86 21.88
N LEU A 22 -17.38 12.56 21.53
CA LEU A 22 -17.92 12.51 20.16
C LEU A 22 -16.91 13.04 19.13
N GLU A 23 -16.10 14.03 19.50
CA GLU A 23 -15.04 14.57 18.66
C GLU A 23 -13.99 13.51 18.30
N PHE A 24 -13.64 12.62 19.25
CA PHE A 24 -12.75 11.48 18.96
C PHE A 24 -13.31 10.59 17.86
N LEU A 25 -14.59 10.23 17.95
CA LEU A 25 -15.24 9.40 16.94
C LEU A 25 -15.32 10.09 15.57
N ASN A 26 -15.58 11.41 15.56
CA ASN A 26 -15.64 12.20 14.33
C ASN A 26 -14.27 12.33 13.66
N ASP A 27 -13.22 12.69 14.41
CA ASP A 27 -11.87 12.88 13.87
C ASP A 27 -11.32 11.56 13.30
N LEU A 28 -11.59 10.45 13.99
CA LEU A 28 -11.23 9.13 13.49
C LEU A 28 -12.02 8.74 12.24
N ALA A 29 -13.33 9.03 12.18
CA ALA A 29 -14.15 8.73 11.01
C ALA A 29 -13.75 9.50 9.74
N GLN A 30 -13.09 10.65 9.91
CA GLN A 30 -12.58 11.47 8.80
C GLN A 30 -11.17 11.07 8.35
N SER A 31 -10.48 10.21 9.10
CA SER A 31 -9.11 9.80 8.77
C SER A 31 -9.07 8.97 7.48
N GLN A 32 -8.24 9.38 6.53
CA GLN A 32 -8.15 8.79 5.19
C GLN A 32 -6.94 7.86 5.01
N SER A 33 -6.04 7.82 5.98
CA SER A 33 -4.84 7.00 5.96
C SER A 33 -4.58 6.32 7.30
N VAL A 34 -3.79 5.25 7.28
CA VAL A 34 -3.32 4.60 8.52
C VAL A 34 -2.61 5.61 9.42
N GLN A 35 -1.72 6.44 8.88
CA GLN A 35 -0.98 7.42 9.68
C GLN A 35 -1.89 8.44 10.37
N GLU A 36 -2.95 8.93 9.69
CA GLU A 36 -3.94 9.81 10.29
C GLU A 36 -4.68 9.14 11.45
N ILE A 37 -5.10 7.88 11.28
CA ILE A 37 -5.72 7.09 12.34
C ILE A 37 -4.80 7.01 13.55
N LEU A 38 -3.51 6.69 13.35
CA LEU A 38 -2.54 6.57 14.43
C LEU A 38 -2.31 7.90 15.16
N ASN A 39 -2.18 9.00 14.42
CA ASN A 39 -1.96 10.33 14.98
C ASN A 39 -3.17 10.79 15.79
N CYS A 40 -4.37 10.69 15.21
CA CYS A 40 -5.63 11.00 15.86
C CYS A 40 -5.83 10.17 17.13
N THR A 41 -5.56 8.86 17.06
CA THR A 41 -5.66 7.97 18.22
C THR A 41 -4.73 8.39 19.36
N SER A 42 -3.44 8.60 19.10
CA SER A 42 -2.50 8.96 20.18
C SER A 42 -2.88 10.29 20.85
N TYR A 43 -3.36 11.26 20.05
CA TYR A 43 -3.81 12.55 20.56
C TYR A 43 -5.01 12.40 21.51
N TRP A 44 -6.04 11.66 21.08
CA TRP A 44 -7.26 11.49 21.85
C TRP A 44 -7.08 10.57 23.05
N VAL A 45 -6.36 9.47 22.90
CA VAL A 45 -6.06 8.54 23.99
C VAL A 45 -5.31 9.27 25.11
N ARG A 46 -4.35 10.15 24.78
CA ARG A 46 -3.69 10.98 25.79
C ARG A 46 -4.70 11.82 26.59
N LYS A 47 -5.65 12.47 25.91
CA LYS A 47 -6.69 13.30 26.56
C LYS A 47 -7.66 12.47 27.39
N ILE A 48 -8.15 11.35 26.86
CA ILE A 48 -9.13 10.46 27.52
C ILE A 48 -8.59 9.98 28.87
N PHE A 49 -7.31 9.60 28.91
CA PHE A 49 -6.69 9.11 30.15
C PHE A 49 -6.02 10.20 30.98
N ASN A 50 -6.05 11.47 30.54
CA ASN A 50 -5.23 12.56 31.08
C ASN A 50 -3.76 12.12 31.27
N ALA A 51 -3.20 11.47 30.26
CA ALA A 51 -1.85 10.92 30.31
C ALA A 51 -0.81 11.98 29.91
N ASP A 52 0.41 11.83 30.41
CA ASP A 52 1.55 12.65 29.98
C ASP A 52 2.09 12.21 28.63
N ARG A 53 1.85 10.95 28.27
CA ARG A 53 2.28 10.33 27.03
C ARG A 53 1.24 9.35 26.51
N ALA A 54 1.03 9.36 25.20
CA ALA A 54 0.41 8.26 24.47
C ALA A 54 1.23 7.96 23.21
N SER A 55 1.44 6.68 22.90
CA SER A 55 2.16 6.27 21.70
C SER A 55 1.61 4.99 21.10
N ILE A 56 1.78 4.83 19.79
CA ILE A 56 1.47 3.60 19.08
C ILE A 56 2.76 3.07 18.45
N ALA A 57 3.06 1.81 18.73
CA ALA A 57 4.17 1.09 18.11
C ALA A 57 3.61 0.00 17.20
N LEU A 58 4.09 -0.10 15.95
CA LEU A 58 3.68 -1.15 15.01
C LEU A 58 4.83 -2.13 14.75
N ALA A 59 4.49 -3.39 14.46
CA ALA A 59 5.46 -4.40 14.09
C ALA A 59 6.16 -4.01 12.78
N LYS A 60 7.49 -3.94 12.83
CA LYS A 60 8.34 -3.66 11.65
C LYS A 60 8.85 -4.95 11.02
N ASN A 61 9.17 -5.93 11.86
CA ASN A 61 9.59 -7.28 11.49
C ASN A 61 9.35 -8.22 12.69
N GLU A 62 9.78 -9.47 12.57
CA GLU A 62 9.58 -10.51 13.60
C GLU A 62 10.28 -10.24 14.94
N THR A 63 11.17 -9.26 15.01
CA THR A 63 12.00 -9.00 16.21
C THR A 63 11.85 -7.60 16.79
N THR A 64 11.18 -6.68 16.09
CA THR A 64 11.12 -5.26 16.47
C THR A 64 9.77 -4.61 16.16
N LEU A 65 9.40 -3.66 17.01
CA LEU A 65 8.37 -2.67 16.76
C LEU A 65 9.02 -1.29 16.52
N GLU A 66 8.28 -0.37 15.92
CA GLU A 66 8.69 1.02 15.75
C GLU A 66 7.58 1.95 16.21
N VAL A 67 7.93 3.06 16.87
CA VAL A 67 6.95 4.08 17.30
C VAL A 67 6.49 4.89 16.08
N PHE A 68 5.25 4.69 15.64
CA PHE A 68 4.67 5.36 14.47
C PHE A 68 3.84 6.60 14.81
N SER A 69 3.42 6.73 16.07
CA SER A 69 2.65 7.88 16.54
C SER A 69 2.94 8.14 18.00
N LEU A 70 3.00 9.42 18.36
CA LEU A 70 3.38 9.89 19.68
C LEU A 70 2.76 11.25 19.98
N THR A 71 2.12 11.38 21.13
CA THR A 71 1.67 12.67 21.68
C THR A 71 2.15 12.80 23.13
N GLY A 72 2.75 13.94 23.48
CA GLY A 72 3.23 14.24 24.83
C GLY A 72 4.71 14.00 25.05
N ASN A 73 5.08 13.46 26.21
CA ASN A 73 6.48 13.26 26.57
C ASN A 73 7.22 12.39 25.53
N THR A 74 8.43 12.80 25.14
CA THR A 74 9.19 12.26 24.01
C THR A 74 10.34 11.32 24.38
N VAL A 75 10.43 10.86 25.63
CA VAL A 75 11.56 10.04 26.11
C VAL A 75 11.82 8.80 25.24
N ILE A 76 10.77 8.16 24.73
CA ILE A 76 10.86 7.20 23.63
C ILE A 76 10.31 7.91 22.37
N PRO A 77 11.17 8.43 21.48
CA PRO A 77 10.73 9.33 20.41
C PRO A 77 10.03 8.60 19.25
N LEU A 78 9.36 9.38 18.39
CA LEU A 78 8.82 8.91 17.12
C LEU A 78 9.94 8.29 16.26
N GLY A 79 9.66 7.18 15.58
CA GLY A 79 10.63 6.42 14.78
C GLY A 79 11.60 5.56 15.60
N ARG A 80 11.47 5.55 16.93
CA ARG A 80 12.29 4.67 17.77
C ARG A 80 11.93 3.21 17.49
N VAL A 81 12.95 2.42 17.13
CA VAL A 81 12.84 0.96 17.03
C VAL A 81 13.01 0.36 18.41
N ILE A 82 12.07 -0.49 18.81
CA ILE A 82 11.95 -1.13 20.12
C ILE A 82 12.07 -2.66 19.90
N PRO A 83 13.04 -3.33 20.54
CA PRO A 83 13.13 -4.79 20.49
C PRO A 83 11.87 -5.44 21.09
N ILE A 84 11.39 -6.54 20.50
CA ILE A 84 10.29 -7.33 21.08
C ILE A 84 10.75 -8.03 22.37
N GLN A 85 12.00 -8.50 22.41
CA GLN A 85 12.52 -9.16 23.59
C GLN A 85 12.82 -8.14 24.69
N SER A 86 12.56 -8.52 25.94
CA SER A 86 12.87 -7.73 27.15
C SER A 86 12.16 -6.38 27.25
N THR A 87 11.08 -6.17 26.51
CA THR A 87 10.24 -4.96 26.58
C THR A 87 8.80 -5.30 26.96
N LEU A 88 8.12 -4.36 27.63
CA LEU A 88 6.71 -4.48 27.98
C LEU A 88 5.87 -4.45 26.69
N VAL A 89 6.21 -3.55 25.76
CA VAL A 89 5.59 -3.47 24.44
C VAL A 89 5.69 -4.80 23.70
N GLY A 90 6.85 -5.45 23.72
CA GLY A 90 7.03 -6.77 23.12
C GLY A 90 6.26 -7.88 23.84
N ARG A 91 6.20 -7.86 25.19
CA ARG A 91 5.37 -8.79 25.97
C ARG A 91 3.89 -8.66 25.60
N VAL A 92 3.37 -7.43 25.48
CA VAL A 92 1.97 -7.18 25.12
C VAL A 92 1.70 -7.64 23.68
N TYR A 93 2.61 -7.31 22.75
CA TYR A 93 2.53 -7.73 21.36
C TYR A 93 2.46 -9.26 21.21
N LEU A 94 3.36 -10.00 21.88
CA LEU A 94 3.44 -11.46 21.80
C LEU A 94 2.32 -12.17 22.58
N SER A 95 2.04 -11.70 23.80
CA SER A 95 1.02 -12.33 24.65
C SER A 95 -0.40 -12.03 24.19
N ARG A 96 -0.58 -10.99 23.35
CA ARG A 96 -1.89 -10.51 22.89
C ARG A 96 -2.81 -10.13 24.06
N ALA A 97 -2.23 -9.71 25.18
CA ALA A 97 -2.93 -9.30 26.38
C ALA A 97 -2.40 -7.95 26.87
N LEU A 98 -3.30 -7.10 27.36
CA LEU A 98 -2.96 -5.82 27.95
C LEU A 98 -2.06 -6.00 29.19
N ALA A 99 -1.17 -5.06 29.43
CA ALA A 99 -0.38 -4.99 30.65
C ALA A 99 -0.47 -3.61 31.29
N ILE A 100 -0.55 -3.59 32.63
CA ILE A 100 -0.40 -2.39 33.45
C ILE A 100 0.91 -2.51 34.21
N CYS A 101 1.74 -1.48 34.15
CA CYS A 101 2.91 -1.32 34.98
C CYS A 101 2.66 -0.19 35.99
N GLU A 102 2.47 -0.54 37.25
CA GLU A 102 2.19 0.42 38.32
C GLU A 102 3.40 1.26 38.70
N ASN A 103 4.61 0.73 38.50
CA ASN A 103 5.87 1.42 38.77
C ASN A 103 6.95 1.03 37.74
N ASN A 104 7.21 1.95 36.82
CA ASN A 104 8.17 1.81 35.75
C ASN A 104 9.63 1.71 36.24
N HIS A 105 9.98 2.29 37.40
CA HIS A 105 11.34 2.18 37.94
C HIS A 105 11.70 0.76 38.38
N SER A 106 10.72 0.01 38.90
CA SER A 106 10.91 -1.36 39.38
C SER A 106 10.66 -2.42 38.32
N ALA A 107 10.31 -2.02 37.09
CA ALA A 107 9.98 -2.94 36.03
C ALA A 107 11.23 -3.64 35.47
N GLU A 108 11.08 -4.92 35.15
CA GLU A 108 12.12 -5.72 34.47
C GLU A 108 12.26 -5.38 32.98
N TYR A 109 11.34 -4.59 32.43
CA TYR A 109 11.29 -4.24 31.02
C TYR A 109 12.08 -2.97 30.72
N ILE A 110 12.93 -3.01 29.69
CA ILE A 110 13.87 -1.92 29.40
C ILE A 110 13.16 -0.64 28.91
N ASP A 111 12.04 -0.78 28.20
CA ASP A 111 11.20 0.34 27.77
C ASP A 111 10.47 1.01 28.94
N CYS A 112 10.07 0.27 29.98
CA CYS A 112 9.59 0.87 31.23
C CYS A 112 10.70 1.68 31.92
N GLN A 113 11.94 1.19 31.95
CA GLN A 113 13.05 1.94 32.52
C GLN A 113 13.32 3.24 31.77
N TRP A 114 13.26 3.22 30.43
CA TRP A 114 13.32 4.44 29.61
C TRP A 114 12.18 5.42 29.95
N LEU A 115 10.95 4.94 30.12
CA LEU A 115 9.83 5.78 30.55
C LEU A 115 10.12 6.44 31.91
N ALA A 116 10.66 5.67 32.86
CA ALA A 116 11.00 6.15 34.20
C ALA A 116 12.11 7.23 34.18
N GLU A 117 13.14 7.07 33.34
CA GLU A 117 14.17 8.09 33.11
C GLU A 117 13.57 9.41 32.58
N GLY A 118 12.46 9.32 31.83
CA GLY A 118 11.68 10.45 31.34
C GLY A 118 10.69 11.03 32.33
N GLY A 119 10.69 10.57 33.59
CA GLY A 119 9.77 11.00 34.65
C GLY A 119 8.38 10.37 34.57
N LEU A 120 8.18 9.32 33.77
CA LEU A 120 6.91 8.61 33.64
C LEU A 120 6.94 7.37 34.52
N LEU A 121 6.18 7.40 35.62
CA LEU A 121 6.28 6.43 36.70
C LEU A 121 5.33 5.24 36.56
N SER A 122 4.27 5.32 35.75
CA SER A 122 3.42 4.19 35.42
C SER A 122 3.02 4.19 33.95
N CYS A 123 2.63 3.03 33.42
CA CYS A 123 2.10 2.91 32.07
C CYS A 123 1.09 1.77 31.95
N MET A 124 0.27 1.82 30.90
CA MET A 124 -0.48 0.67 30.42
C MET A 124 -0.31 0.53 28.91
N ASP A 125 -0.34 -0.69 28.43
CA ASP A 125 -0.12 -0.99 27.02
C ASP A 125 -1.07 -2.09 26.54
N ALA A 126 -1.77 -1.82 25.43
CA ALA A 126 -2.80 -2.67 24.87
C ALA A 126 -2.40 -3.16 23.47
N PRO A 127 -2.66 -4.43 23.12
CA PRO A 127 -2.32 -4.93 21.79
C PRO A 127 -3.34 -4.46 20.75
N LEU A 128 -2.85 -4.07 19.57
CA LEU A 128 -3.69 -3.71 18.42
C LEU A 128 -4.13 -4.99 17.69
N LEU A 129 -5.14 -5.65 18.25
CA LEU A 129 -5.67 -6.92 17.76
C LEU A 129 -6.87 -6.75 16.85
N SER A 130 -6.82 -7.36 15.67
CA SER A 130 -8.00 -7.54 14.82
C SER A 130 -8.04 -8.98 14.29
N HIS A 131 -9.04 -9.75 14.73
CA HIS A 131 -9.12 -11.20 14.48
C HIS A 131 -7.82 -11.90 14.92
N ASP A 132 -7.13 -12.58 14.00
CA ASP A 132 -5.92 -13.36 14.30
C ASP A 132 -4.62 -12.54 14.23
N ALA A 133 -4.68 -11.30 13.75
CA ALA A 133 -3.50 -10.44 13.60
C ALA A 133 -3.31 -9.48 14.77
N CYS A 134 -2.06 -9.32 15.22
CA CYS A 134 -1.59 -8.25 16.09
C CYS A 134 -0.75 -7.29 15.27
N TYR A 135 -1.16 -6.03 15.14
CA TYR A 135 -0.44 -5.05 14.33
C TYR A 135 0.64 -4.29 15.11
N GLY A 136 0.58 -4.34 16.44
CA GLY A 136 1.39 -3.49 17.31
C GLY A 136 0.75 -3.31 18.68
N THR A 137 1.11 -2.22 19.36
CA THR A 137 0.55 -1.86 20.68
C THR A 137 0.21 -0.38 20.78
N LEU A 138 -0.72 -0.06 21.68
CA LEU A 138 -1.16 1.28 22.05
C LEU A 138 -0.84 1.50 23.54
N ASN A 139 0.08 2.42 23.80
CA ASN A 139 0.62 2.71 25.11
C ASN A 139 0.16 4.07 25.63
N VAL A 140 -0.09 4.17 26.94
CA VAL A 140 -0.12 5.44 27.67
C VAL A 140 0.76 5.37 28.92
N ALA A 141 1.32 6.52 29.31
CA ALA A 141 2.13 6.63 30.51
C ALA A 141 1.89 7.96 31.24
N HIS A 142 2.11 7.95 32.55
CA HIS A 142 1.86 9.08 33.46
C HIS A 142 3.00 9.23 34.46
N SER A 143 3.22 10.45 34.95
CA SER A 143 4.21 10.80 35.96
C SER A 143 3.86 10.36 37.39
N GLU A 144 2.72 9.69 37.59
CA GLU A 144 2.27 9.18 38.88
C GLU A 144 2.35 7.65 38.87
N GLN A 145 2.68 7.04 40.01
CA GLN A 145 2.61 5.59 40.17
C GLN A 145 1.16 5.12 40.36
N CYS A 146 0.89 3.85 40.06
CA CYS A 146 -0.42 3.21 40.25
C CYS A 146 -1.60 3.99 39.62
N ARG A 147 -1.34 4.73 38.53
CA ARG A 147 -2.32 5.64 37.94
C ARG A 147 -3.48 4.91 37.26
N TYR A 148 -3.21 3.79 36.62
CA TYR A 148 -4.17 3.08 35.77
C TYR A 148 -4.84 1.93 36.50
N GLN A 149 -6.17 1.85 36.37
CA GLN A 149 -7.01 0.83 36.97
C GLN A 149 -7.54 -0.16 35.92
N GLU A 150 -8.19 -1.23 36.34
CA GLU A 150 -8.78 -2.21 35.43
C GLU A 150 -9.84 -1.60 34.51
N SER A 151 -10.60 -0.61 34.98
CA SER A 151 -11.53 0.15 34.13
C SER A 151 -10.82 0.93 33.02
N ASP A 152 -9.63 1.48 33.29
CA ASP A 152 -8.83 2.17 32.26
C ASP A 152 -8.34 1.17 31.20
N ALA A 153 -7.92 -0.01 31.65
CA ALA A 153 -7.50 -1.10 30.78
C ALA A 153 -8.61 -1.57 29.84
N GLN A 154 -9.85 -1.66 30.31
CA GLN A 154 -11.00 -2.01 29.47
C GLN A 154 -11.24 -0.95 28.37
N ILE A 155 -11.16 0.33 28.72
CA ILE A 155 -11.31 1.44 27.76
C ILE A 155 -10.18 1.41 26.74
N LEU A 156 -8.92 1.27 27.19
CA LEU A 156 -7.77 1.23 26.29
C LEU A 156 -7.83 0.03 25.35
N THR A 157 -8.22 -1.14 25.86
CA THR A 157 -8.42 -2.35 25.05
C THR A 157 -9.50 -2.14 23.99
N SER A 158 -10.60 -1.49 24.35
CA SER A 158 -11.70 -1.19 23.41
C SER A 158 -11.23 -0.26 22.28
N ILE A 159 -10.49 0.79 22.63
CA ILE A 159 -9.89 1.71 21.65
C ILE A 159 -8.87 0.97 20.78
N ALA A 160 -7.98 0.17 21.38
CA ALA A 160 -6.96 -0.59 20.66
C ALA A 160 -7.55 -1.57 19.65
N GLN A 161 -8.59 -2.32 20.03
CA GLN A 161 -9.31 -3.22 19.13
C GLN A 161 -9.97 -2.48 17.97
N TRP A 162 -10.59 -1.33 18.26
CA TRP A 162 -11.23 -0.51 17.23
C TRP A 162 -10.20 0.04 16.24
N VAL A 163 -9.09 0.58 16.73
CA VAL A 163 -7.97 1.08 15.90
C VAL A 163 -7.39 -0.05 15.05
N ALA A 164 -7.18 -1.23 15.63
CA ALA A 164 -6.71 -2.40 14.88
C ALA A 164 -7.68 -2.83 13.77
N ALA A 165 -9.00 -2.74 14.01
CA ALA A 165 -10.00 -2.99 12.97
C ALA A 165 -9.93 -1.97 11.84
N GLN A 166 -9.69 -0.69 12.13
CA GLN A 166 -9.51 0.35 11.10
C GLN A 166 -8.22 0.15 10.31
N ILE A 167 -7.10 -0.17 10.96
CA ILE A 167 -5.83 -0.52 10.28
C ILE A 167 -6.07 -1.68 9.30
N ARG A 168 -6.81 -2.71 9.73
CA ARG A 168 -7.17 -3.84 8.86
C ARG A 168 -7.98 -3.40 7.65
N VAL A 169 -9.02 -2.59 7.82
CA VAL A 169 -9.86 -2.09 6.72
C VAL A 169 -9.04 -1.27 5.74
N GLN A 170 -8.18 -0.37 6.23
CA GLN A 170 -7.32 0.44 5.36
C GLN A 170 -6.34 -0.42 4.55
N LYS A 171 -5.71 -1.41 5.19
CA LYS A 171 -4.86 -2.39 4.48
C LYS A 171 -5.64 -3.16 3.41
N GLN A 172 -6.85 -3.63 3.73
CA GLN A 172 -7.71 -4.31 2.75
C GLN A 172 -8.10 -3.42 1.58
N ILE A 173 -8.34 -2.12 1.82
CA ILE A 173 -8.60 -1.15 0.76
C ILE A 173 -7.35 -0.96 -0.11
N GLU A 174 -6.17 -0.88 0.49
CA GLU A 174 -4.90 -0.75 -0.23
C GLU A 174 -4.58 -2.00 -1.06
N ASP A 175 -4.78 -3.20 -0.50
CA ASP A 175 -4.66 -4.47 -1.20
C ASP A 175 -5.68 -4.55 -2.35
N ALA A 176 -6.94 -4.17 -2.10
CA ALA A 176 -7.99 -4.15 -3.12
C ALA A 176 -7.68 -3.13 -4.23
N LYS A 177 -7.14 -1.95 -3.90
CA LYS A 177 -6.67 -0.98 -4.89
C LYS A 177 -5.53 -1.54 -5.73
N THR A 178 -4.56 -2.20 -5.09
CA THR A 178 -3.44 -2.85 -5.77
C THR A 178 -3.93 -3.93 -6.73
N LEU A 179 -4.81 -4.83 -6.26
CA LEU A 179 -5.43 -5.87 -7.09
C LEU A 179 -6.28 -5.28 -8.20
N ALA A 180 -7.04 -4.21 -7.91
CA ALA A 180 -7.86 -3.51 -8.90
C ALA A 180 -7.02 -2.70 -9.89
N GLY A 181 -5.72 -2.50 -9.64
CA GLY A 181 -4.78 -1.80 -10.50
C GLY A 181 -3.95 -2.72 -11.39
N ILE A 182 -4.08 -4.04 -11.24
CA ILE A 182 -3.31 -5.04 -11.98
C ILE A 182 -4.22 -5.79 -12.96
N ASP A 183 -3.73 -6.04 -14.17
CA ASP A 183 -4.35 -6.96 -15.11
C ASP A 183 -4.11 -8.39 -14.64
N TRP A 184 -5.18 -9.10 -14.27
CA TRP A 184 -5.12 -10.42 -13.64
C TRP A 184 -4.41 -11.48 -14.49
N LEU A 185 -4.47 -11.35 -15.82
CA LEU A 185 -3.87 -12.31 -16.74
C LEU A 185 -2.37 -12.09 -16.88
N THR A 186 -1.95 -10.84 -17.11
CA THR A 186 -0.57 -10.52 -17.48
C THR A 186 0.30 -10.08 -16.30
N GLY A 187 -0.31 -9.70 -15.17
CA GLY A 187 0.37 -9.11 -14.02
C GLY A 187 0.98 -7.73 -14.27
N ALA A 188 0.65 -7.10 -15.41
CA ALA A 188 0.98 -5.70 -15.69
C ALA A 188 0.01 -4.79 -14.93
N LEU A 189 0.33 -3.50 -14.79
CA LEU A 189 -0.71 -2.53 -14.39
C LEU A 189 -1.83 -2.54 -15.42
N ASN A 190 -3.06 -2.27 -15.02
CA ASN A 190 -4.14 -2.04 -15.96
C ASN A 190 -4.18 -0.56 -16.40
N ARG A 191 -5.03 -0.27 -17.38
CA ARG A 191 -5.21 1.08 -17.91
C ARG A 191 -5.48 2.12 -16.83
N ARG A 192 -6.32 1.81 -15.85
CA ARG A 192 -6.71 2.77 -14.81
C ARG A 192 -5.51 3.16 -13.95
N ALA A 193 -4.81 2.17 -13.39
CA ALA A 193 -3.65 2.43 -12.55
C ALA A 193 -2.52 3.13 -13.31
N PHE A 194 -2.31 2.77 -14.58
CA PHE A 194 -1.35 3.47 -15.43
C PHE A 194 -1.67 4.96 -15.55
N MET A 195 -2.91 5.31 -15.87
CA MET A 195 -3.33 6.71 -16.01
C MET A 195 -3.18 7.47 -14.70
N GLU A 196 -3.62 6.90 -13.57
CA GLU A 196 -3.50 7.51 -12.23
C GLU A 196 -2.02 7.82 -11.89
N ILE A 197 -1.12 6.87 -12.09
CA ILE A 197 0.33 7.08 -11.84
C ILE A 197 0.90 8.13 -12.78
N THR A 198 0.50 8.12 -14.06
CA THR A 198 1.06 9.05 -15.04
C THR A 198 0.53 10.48 -14.87
N ASP A 199 -0.71 10.67 -14.43
CA ASP A 199 -1.29 12.02 -14.26
C ASP A 199 -0.54 12.83 -13.17
N GLU A 200 0.14 12.17 -12.24
CA GLU A 200 0.98 12.80 -11.21
C GLU A 200 2.40 13.15 -11.68
N LEU A 201 2.83 12.65 -12.84
CA LEU A 201 4.19 12.88 -13.35
C LEU A 201 4.30 14.22 -14.08
N SER A 202 5.43 14.92 -13.86
CA SER A 202 5.76 16.11 -14.64
C SER A 202 6.35 15.71 -15.99
N PHE A 203 5.66 16.05 -17.09
CA PHE A 203 6.13 15.75 -18.46
C PHE A 203 6.75 16.95 -19.16
N LYS A 204 7.31 17.91 -18.40
CA LYS A 204 7.98 19.04 -19.03
C LYS A 204 9.16 18.54 -19.88
N PRO A 205 9.30 19.01 -21.12
CA PRO A 205 10.49 18.76 -21.92
C PRO A 205 11.72 19.13 -21.11
N SER A 206 12.60 18.17 -20.91
CA SER A 206 13.83 18.38 -20.17
C SER A 206 14.87 18.98 -21.13
N LEU A 207 15.46 20.10 -20.77
CA LEU A 207 16.66 20.64 -21.45
C LEU A 207 17.92 19.78 -21.18
N LYS A 208 17.78 18.67 -20.43
CA LYS A 208 18.88 17.76 -20.07
C LYS A 208 18.99 16.64 -21.10
N SER A 209 20.09 15.88 -21.04
CA SER A 209 20.31 14.68 -21.86
C SER A 209 19.32 13.53 -21.61
N HIS A 210 18.44 13.65 -20.62
CA HIS A 210 17.49 12.62 -20.19
C HIS A 210 16.05 13.11 -20.31
N CYS A 211 15.15 12.21 -20.69
CA CYS A 211 13.72 12.47 -20.74
C CYS A 211 12.91 11.21 -20.38
N HIS A 212 11.60 11.40 -20.19
CA HIS A 212 10.65 10.30 -20.20
C HIS A 212 10.41 9.84 -21.65
N ALA A 213 10.16 8.55 -21.86
CA ALA A 213 9.78 8.04 -23.16
C ALA A 213 8.66 7.00 -23.03
N LEU A 214 7.62 7.17 -23.83
CA LEU A 214 6.47 6.28 -23.86
C LEU A 214 6.57 5.36 -25.07
N LEU A 215 6.52 4.06 -24.81
CA LEU A 215 6.45 3.00 -25.82
C LEU A 215 5.02 2.46 -25.82
N MET A 216 4.30 2.66 -26.91
CA MET A 216 3.03 1.99 -27.21
C MET A 216 3.33 0.70 -27.96
N ILE A 217 2.88 -0.44 -27.44
CA ILE A 217 3.27 -1.78 -27.90
C ILE A 217 2.01 -2.55 -28.24
N ASP A 218 2.01 -3.26 -29.36
CA ASP A 218 0.91 -4.15 -29.75
C ASP A 218 1.42 -5.45 -30.38
N ILE A 219 0.75 -6.55 -30.06
CA ILE A 219 1.09 -7.89 -30.55
C ILE A 219 0.58 -8.07 -31.99
N ASP A 220 1.52 -8.26 -32.91
CA ASP A 220 1.21 -8.37 -34.32
C ASP A 220 0.39 -9.63 -34.62
N ASN A 221 -0.74 -9.41 -35.31
CA ASN A 221 -1.65 -10.48 -35.74
C ASN A 221 -2.27 -11.29 -34.58
N PHE A 222 -2.42 -10.70 -33.38
CA PHE A 222 -2.96 -11.39 -32.22
C PHE A 222 -4.33 -12.04 -32.48
N LYS A 223 -5.23 -11.35 -33.18
CA LYS A 223 -6.51 -11.95 -33.62
C LYS A 223 -6.31 -13.23 -34.44
N LYS A 224 -5.33 -13.30 -35.34
CA LYS A 224 -5.06 -14.53 -36.12
C LYS A 224 -4.57 -15.66 -35.24
N ILE A 225 -3.78 -15.36 -34.20
CA ILE A 225 -3.34 -16.35 -33.22
C ILE A 225 -4.56 -16.92 -32.49
N ASN A 226 -5.47 -16.07 -32.03
CA ASN A 226 -6.73 -16.49 -31.39
C ASN A 226 -7.62 -17.31 -32.34
N ASP A 227 -7.81 -16.84 -33.56
CA ASP A 227 -8.66 -17.51 -34.55
C ASP A 227 -8.11 -18.89 -34.95
N GLN A 228 -6.78 -19.06 -34.96
CA GLN A 228 -6.11 -20.30 -35.36
C GLN A 228 -5.91 -21.29 -34.22
N TYR A 229 -5.57 -20.82 -33.02
CA TYR A 229 -5.14 -21.66 -31.89
C TYR A 229 -6.07 -21.57 -30.67
N GLY A 230 -7.11 -20.74 -30.74
CA GLY A 230 -8.06 -20.51 -29.65
C GLY A 230 -7.60 -19.46 -28.64
N HIS A 231 -8.54 -19.00 -27.82
CA HIS A 231 -8.29 -17.92 -26.86
C HIS A 231 -7.27 -18.28 -25.77
N LEU A 232 -7.22 -19.55 -25.35
CA LEU A 232 -6.21 -20.01 -24.39
C LEU A 232 -4.78 -19.82 -24.92
N ALA A 233 -4.56 -19.99 -26.22
CA ALA A 233 -3.28 -19.71 -26.85
C ALA A 233 -2.95 -18.22 -26.87
N GLY A 234 -3.95 -17.37 -27.13
CA GLY A 234 -3.80 -15.92 -27.02
C GLY A 234 -3.43 -15.48 -25.61
N ASP A 235 -4.05 -16.07 -24.58
CA ASP A 235 -3.76 -15.79 -23.19
C ASP A 235 -2.30 -16.13 -22.84
N GLU A 236 -1.80 -17.29 -23.27
CA GLU A 236 -0.40 -17.66 -23.09
C GLU A 236 0.57 -16.74 -23.84
N VAL A 237 0.20 -16.26 -25.04
CA VAL A 237 0.99 -15.26 -25.77
C VAL A 237 1.04 -13.93 -25.02
N LEU A 238 -0.07 -13.47 -24.46
CA LEU A 238 -0.12 -12.25 -23.63
C LEU A 238 0.76 -12.38 -22.38
N ILE A 239 0.71 -13.53 -21.70
CA ILE A 239 1.55 -13.83 -20.54
C ILE A 239 3.03 -13.82 -20.92
N MET A 240 3.40 -14.48 -22.03
CA MET A 240 4.77 -14.53 -22.54
C MET A 240 5.31 -13.13 -22.83
N VAL A 241 4.57 -12.31 -23.58
CA VAL A 241 4.96 -10.94 -23.93
C VAL A 241 5.10 -10.08 -22.68
N SER A 242 4.13 -10.13 -21.76
CA SER A 242 4.20 -9.41 -20.49
C SER A 242 5.43 -9.79 -19.67
N ARG A 243 5.72 -11.09 -19.52
CA ARG A 243 6.90 -11.57 -18.80
C ARG A 243 8.19 -11.08 -19.44
N ALA A 244 8.28 -11.09 -20.77
CA ALA A 244 9.45 -10.61 -21.51
C ALA A 244 9.71 -9.12 -21.22
N ILE A 245 8.68 -8.28 -21.30
CA ILE A 245 8.82 -6.84 -21.03
C ILE A 245 9.16 -6.59 -19.57
N ARG A 246 8.46 -7.25 -18.63
CA ARG A 246 8.71 -7.10 -17.18
C ARG A 246 10.10 -7.54 -16.76
N SER A 247 10.68 -8.54 -17.42
CA SER A 247 12.03 -9.03 -17.10
C SER A 247 13.14 -8.10 -17.62
N ALA A 248 12.85 -7.31 -18.67
CA ALA A 248 13.81 -6.40 -19.30
C ALA A 248 13.64 -4.93 -18.89
N LYS A 249 12.52 -4.56 -18.23
CA LYS A 249 12.32 -3.20 -17.72
C LYS A 249 13.14 -2.95 -16.45
N ARG A 250 13.44 -1.68 -16.15
CA ARG A 250 14.01 -1.27 -14.86
C ARG A 250 12.93 -1.25 -13.78
N GLU A 251 13.34 -1.20 -12.52
CA GLU A 251 12.42 -1.06 -11.38
C GLU A 251 11.55 0.19 -11.53
N ASP A 252 12.16 1.33 -11.86
CA ASP A 252 11.49 2.61 -12.05
C ASP A 252 10.54 2.67 -13.25
N ASP A 253 10.72 1.84 -14.27
CA ASP A 253 9.90 1.90 -15.48
C ASP A 253 8.47 1.40 -15.18
N ILE A 254 7.47 2.09 -15.73
CA ILE A 254 6.06 1.78 -15.48
C ILE A 254 5.51 1.01 -16.69
N PHE A 255 4.95 -0.17 -16.43
CA PHE A 255 4.45 -1.08 -17.47
C PHE A 255 2.99 -1.43 -17.24
N ALA A 256 2.16 -1.32 -18.27
CA ALA A 256 0.74 -1.60 -18.20
C ALA A 256 0.17 -2.27 -19.46
N ARG A 257 -0.94 -2.97 -19.30
CA ARG A 257 -1.82 -3.42 -20.37
C ARG A 257 -3.02 -2.46 -20.45
N ILE A 258 -3.18 -1.81 -21.61
CA ILE A 258 -4.19 -0.76 -21.79
C ILE A 258 -5.37 -1.16 -22.68
N GLY A 259 -5.24 -2.29 -23.38
CA GLY A 259 -6.24 -2.85 -24.26
C GLY A 259 -6.18 -4.38 -24.33
N GLY A 260 -6.79 -4.96 -25.36
CA GLY A 260 -6.85 -6.42 -25.55
C GLY A 260 -5.46 -7.03 -25.79
N GLU A 261 -4.72 -6.49 -26.75
CA GLU A 261 -3.37 -6.92 -27.14
C GLU A 261 -2.34 -5.77 -27.04
N GLU A 262 -2.74 -4.68 -26.39
CA GLU A 262 -2.02 -3.42 -26.32
C GLU A 262 -1.40 -3.21 -24.93
N PHE A 263 -0.11 -2.91 -24.94
CA PHE A 263 0.68 -2.60 -23.76
C PHE A 263 1.34 -1.23 -23.89
N VAL A 264 1.70 -0.65 -22.75
CA VAL A 264 2.48 0.58 -22.67
C VAL A 264 3.63 0.40 -21.70
N LEU A 265 4.79 0.94 -22.07
CA LEU A 265 5.96 1.02 -21.22
C LEU A 265 6.44 2.47 -21.17
N LEU A 266 6.42 3.06 -19.99
CA LEU A 266 6.99 4.37 -19.73
C LEU A 266 8.40 4.21 -19.15
N LEU A 267 9.38 4.58 -19.95
CA LEU A 267 10.78 4.67 -19.54
C LEU A 267 10.99 5.98 -18.76
N LYS A 268 11.43 5.87 -17.51
CA LYS A 268 11.65 7.05 -16.66
C LYS A 268 13.08 7.53 -16.70
N ASP A 269 13.25 8.84 -16.95
CA ASP A 269 14.53 9.55 -16.86
C ASP A 269 15.68 8.79 -17.54
N VAL A 270 15.54 8.57 -18.85
CA VAL A 270 16.50 7.82 -19.66
C VAL A 270 17.21 8.74 -20.66
N PRO A 271 18.49 8.48 -20.98
CA PRO A 271 19.17 9.20 -22.05
C PRO A 271 18.45 9.03 -23.39
N HIS A 272 18.32 10.12 -24.16
CA HIS A 272 17.64 10.08 -25.46
C HIS A 272 18.18 8.98 -26.39
N GLU A 273 19.50 8.80 -26.41
CA GLU A 273 20.22 7.84 -27.25
C GLU A 273 19.94 6.36 -26.91
N VAL A 274 19.36 6.09 -25.73
CA VAL A 274 19.08 4.73 -25.24
C VAL A 274 17.63 4.33 -25.49
N ILE A 275 16.71 5.29 -25.68
CA ILE A 275 15.26 5.03 -25.83
C ILE A 275 14.99 4.04 -26.96
N LEU A 276 15.49 4.35 -28.16
CA LEU A 276 15.25 3.50 -29.34
C LEU A 276 15.91 2.12 -29.17
N LYS A 277 17.10 2.06 -28.57
CA LYS A 277 17.80 0.80 -28.28
C LYS A 277 16.98 -0.08 -27.34
N ARG A 278 16.33 0.50 -26.32
CA ARG A 278 15.45 -0.25 -25.40
C ARG A 278 14.17 -0.73 -26.08
N ALA A 279 13.56 0.11 -26.92
CA ALA A 279 12.39 -0.30 -27.71
C ALA A 279 12.72 -1.49 -28.63
N GLU A 280 13.84 -1.41 -29.36
CA GLU A 280 14.32 -2.50 -30.23
C GLU A 280 14.73 -3.75 -29.45
N LEU A 281 15.29 -3.60 -28.25
CA LEU A 281 15.58 -4.73 -27.36
C LEU A 281 14.30 -5.51 -27.05
N HIS A 282 13.23 -4.83 -26.61
CA HIS A 282 11.96 -5.50 -26.33
C HIS A 282 11.40 -6.20 -27.57
N ARG A 283 11.44 -5.53 -28.73
CA ARG A 283 10.96 -6.10 -29.99
C ARG A 283 11.73 -7.37 -30.38
N THR A 284 13.05 -7.30 -30.39
CA THR A 284 13.93 -8.41 -30.78
C THR A 284 13.89 -9.58 -29.79
N GLU A 285 13.74 -9.32 -28.49
CA GLU A 285 13.61 -10.40 -27.51
C GLU A 285 12.29 -11.13 -27.68
N ILE A 286 11.17 -10.41 -27.84
CA ILE A 286 9.85 -11.04 -28.05
C ILE A 286 9.80 -11.85 -29.34
N GLU A 287 10.40 -11.35 -30.43
CA GLU A 287 10.48 -12.05 -31.71
C GLU A 287 11.14 -13.44 -31.62
N LYS A 288 12.05 -13.64 -30.66
CA LYS A 288 12.74 -14.93 -30.44
C LYS A 288 11.94 -15.89 -29.57
N LEU A 289 10.91 -15.42 -28.88
CA LEU A 289 10.13 -16.23 -27.96
C LEU A 289 9.08 -17.06 -28.68
N PHE A 290 8.74 -18.18 -28.07
CA PHE A 290 7.65 -19.03 -28.48
C PHE A 290 7.07 -19.75 -27.26
N ILE A 291 5.80 -20.11 -27.37
CA ILE A 291 5.15 -21.03 -26.43
C ILE A 291 4.92 -22.37 -27.14
N ASN A 292 5.00 -23.46 -26.36
CA ASN A 292 4.56 -24.77 -26.81
C ASN A 292 3.18 -25.00 -26.21
N LEU A 293 2.16 -25.15 -27.07
CA LEU A 293 0.80 -25.47 -26.66
C LEU A 293 0.32 -26.67 -27.47
N ASP A 294 0.06 -27.77 -26.77
CA ASP A 294 -0.13 -29.10 -27.37
C ASP A 294 1.04 -29.44 -28.32
N ASP A 295 0.74 -29.73 -29.60
CA ASP A 295 1.73 -30.02 -30.63
C ASP A 295 2.16 -28.78 -31.45
N ASN A 296 1.72 -27.58 -31.06
CA ASN A 296 1.98 -26.35 -31.80
C ASN A 296 3.07 -25.49 -31.14
N LYS A 297 3.97 -24.96 -31.97
CA LYS A 297 4.92 -23.91 -31.61
C LYS A 297 4.36 -22.56 -32.06
N ILE A 298 3.94 -21.73 -31.12
CA ILE A 298 3.32 -20.44 -31.40
C ILE A 298 4.32 -19.32 -31.10
N SER A 299 4.55 -18.45 -32.07
CA SER A 299 5.43 -17.28 -31.96
C SER A 299 4.68 -16.02 -32.40
N CYS A 300 5.14 -14.87 -31.93
CA CYS A 300 4.56 -13.58 -32.29
C CYS A 300 5.65 -12.53 -32.40
N THR A 301 5.34 -11.43 -33.08
CA THR A 301 6.15 -10.22 -33.09
C THR A 301 5.36 -9.08 -32.46
N ILE A 302 6.03 -7.98 -32.15
CA ILE A 302 5.36 -6.76 -31.69
C ILE A 302 5.71 -5.58 -32.59
N SER A 303 4.76 -4.68 -32.75
CA SER A 303 4.99 -3.35 -33.29
C SER A 303 5.05 -2.34 -32.15
N VAL A 304 5.91 -1.32 -32.27
CA VAL A 304 6.12 -0.33 -31.21
C VAL A 304 6.09 1.09 -31.77
N GLY A 305 5.27 1.95 -31.19
CA GLY A 305 5.32 3.40 -31.37
C GLY A 305 5.99 4.08 -30.18
N VAL A 306 6.92 4.99 -30.43
CA VAL A 306 7.70 5.68 -29.39
C VAL A 306 7.40 7.17 -29.41
N ALA A 307 7.09 7.78 -28.27
CA ALA A 307 6.99 9.23 -28.14
C ALA A 307 7.77 9.74 -26.92
N THR A 308 8.44 10.87 -27.07
CA THR A 308 9.07 11.63 -25.98
C THR A 308 8.34 12.95 -25.79
N PRO A 309 8.21 13.49 -24.56
CA PRO A 309 7.51 14.76 -24.32
C PRO A 309 8.09 15.91 -25.15
N ILE A 310 7.21 16.70 -25.78
CA ILE A 310 7.53 17.91 -26.53
C ILE A 310 6.83 19.14 -25.94
N GLU A 311 7.27 20.35 -26.30
CA GLU A 311 6.74 21.59 -25.71
C GLU A 311 5.23 21.79 -25.91
N SER A 312 4.66 21.25 -26.99
CA SER A 312 3.23 21.32 -27.27
C SER A 312 2.40 20.30 -26.48
N ASP A 313 3.00 19.37 -25.75
CA ASP A 313 2.27 18.40 -24.95
C ASP A 313 1.73 19.07 -23.67
N VAL A 314 0.41 19.28 -23.63
CA VAL A 314 -0.28 19.85 -22.46
C VAL A 314 -0.68 18.81 -21.42
N SER A 315 -0.57 17.52 -21.76
CA SER A 315 -0.91 16.40 -20.87
C SER A 315 -0.24 15.10 -21.34
N PHE A 316 -0.19 14.10 -20.46
CA PHE A 316 0.27 12.76 -20.82
C PHE A 316 -0.51 12.13 -21.98
N ARG A 317 -1.81 12.45 -22.09
CA ARG A 317 -2.67 11.95 -23.17
C ARG A 317 -2.18 12.40 -24.55
N CYS A 318 -1.53 13.55 -24.66
CA CYS A 318 -0.93 14.01 -25.92
C CYS A 318 0.24 13.10 -26.34
N ILE A 319 1.10 12.72 -25.39
CA ILE A 319 2.23 11.81 -25.61
C ILE A 319 1.70 10.42 -26.01
N LEU A 320 0.69 9.92 -25.30
CA LEU A 320 0.02 8.65 -25.59
C LEU A 320 -0.55 8.63 -27.02
N ALA A 321 -1.23 9.70 -27.44
CA ALA A 321 -1.79 9.81 -28.79
C ALA A 321 -0.69 9.82 -29.89
N ARG A 322 0.43 10.51 -29.66
CA ARG A 322 1.56 10.50 -30.59
C ARG A 322 2.23 9.11 -30.68
N ALA A 323 2.42 8.44 -29.55
CA ALA A 323 2.95 7.08 -29.52
C ALA A 323 2.00 6.11 -30.25
N ASP A 324 0.69 6.28 -30.10
CA ASP A 324 -0.32 5.48 -30.80
C ASP A 324 -0.29 5.71 -32.32
N CYS A 325 -0.18 6.96 -32.78
CA CYS A 325 0.02 7.28 -34.20
C CYS A 325 1.30 6.63 -34.77
N ALA A 326 2.39 6.65 -34.00
CA ALA A 326 3.64 5.98 -34.39
C ALA A 326 3.46 4.44 -34.45
N LEU A 327 2.73 3.84 -33.51
CA LEU A 327 2.40 2.41 -33.52
C LEU A 327 1.56 2.06 -34.76
N TYR A 328 0.57 2.89 -35.08
CA TYR A 328 -0.26 2.69 -36.26
C TYR A 328 0.58 2.69 -37.54
N ARG A 329 1.54 3.61 -37.67
CA ARG A 329 2.53 3.62 -38.75
C ARG A 329 3.38 2.34 -38.75
N ALA A 330 3.84 1.88 -37.57
CA ALA A 330 4.64 0.67 -37.46
C ALA A 330 3.90 -0.56 -38.01
N LYS A 331 2.61 -0.68 -37.70
CA LYS A 331 1.73 -1.72 -38.25
C LYS A 331 1.50 -1.56 -39.75
N GLY A 332 1.32 -0.34 -40.24
CA GLY A 332 1.12 -0.02 -41.65
C GLY A 332 2.34 -0.31 -42.53
N ASP A 333 3.54 -0.05 -42.02
CA ASP A 333 4.78 -0.17 -42.80
C ASP A 333 5.30 -1.62 -42.88
N GLY A 334 4.60 -2.59 -42.27
CA GLY A 334 4.91 -4.01 -42.36
C GLY A 334 5.16 -4.70 -41.03
N LYS A 335 4.77 -4.10 -39.90
CA LYS A 335 4.82 -4.71 -38.55
C LYS A 335 6.24 -5.02 -38.07
N ASN A 336 6.38 -5.67 -36.91
CA ASN A 336 7.63 -6.10 -36.31
C ASN A 336 8.73 -5.03 -36.35
N ARG A 337 8.39 -3.82 -35.89
CA ARG A 337 9.30 -2.67 -35.94
C ARG A 337 8.98 -1.63 -34.89
N VAL A 338 9.95 -0.76 -34.66
CA VAL A 338 9.80 0.43 -33.85
C VAL A 338 9.70 1.66 -34.75
N ILE A 339 8.74 2.54 -34.50
CA ILE A 339 8.63 3.87 -35.13
C ILE A 339 8.59 4.93 -34.03
N VAL A 340 9.34 6.01 -34.23
CA VAL A 340 9.32 7.18 -33.35
C VAL A 340 8.30 8.18 -33.90
N ALA A 341 7.49 8.76 -33.03
CA ALA A 341 6.56 9.82 -33.35
C ALA A 341 7.32 11.07 -33.79
N ASP A 342 6.76 11.77 -34.79
CA ASP A 342 7.34 12.99 -35.33
C ASP A 342 7.34 14.15 -34.32
#